data_AF-A0A0K1UCZ7-F1
#
_entry.id   AF-A0A0K1UCZ7-F1
#
_cell.length_a   1.000
_cell.length_b   1.000
_cell.length_c   1.000
_cell.angle_alpha   90.00
_cell.angle_beta   90.00
_cell.angle_gamma   90.00
#
_symmetry.space_group_name_H-M   'P 1'
#
loop_
_entity.id
_entity.type
_entity.pdbx_description
1 polymer ?
#
loop_
_entity_poly.entity_id
_entity_poly.type
_entity_poly.pdbx_seq_one_letter_code
_entity_poly.pdbx_strand_id
1 'polypeptide(L)'
;MLKELWRKLGAEFLHDDGSSQDSQSGLFGTGASGNKEAFRILPHITHTGEFHLERLTSLLKTRYGKSFGMPSSSAESDENIRELISFAARIQDQDVQRELLLFYLNCSPVIQEYLRAETVLGEGHFLSR
;
A
#
# COMPACT_ATOMS: atom_id res chain seq x y z
N MET A 1 -1.19 15.75 5.11
CA MET A 1 -0.97 15.25 3.75
C MET A 1 -1.41 13.81 3.55
N LEU A 2 -0.80 12.74 4.10
CA LEU A 2 -1.31 11.37 3.85
C LEU A 2 -2.69 11.06 4.48
N LYS A 3 -2.95 11.47 5.73
CA LYS A 3 -4.31 11.40 6.32
C LYS A 3 -5.33 12.20 5.50
N GLU A 4 -4.86 13.23 4.82
CA GLU A 4 -5.68 14.09 3.97
C GLU A 4 -5.85 13.49 2.57
N LEU A 5 -4.87 12.75 2.07
CA LEU A 5 -4.95 11.90 0.88
C LEU A 5 -5.92 10.75 1.09
N TRP A 6 -5.80 10.02 2.20
CA TRP A 6 -6.74 8.96 2.54
C TRP A 6 -8.13 9.49 2.89
N ARG A 7 -8.24 10.68 3.51
CA ARG A 7 -9.54 11.37 3.65
C ARG A 7 -10.09 11.84 2.30
N LYS A 8 -9.26 12.35 1.39
CA LYS A 8 -9.69 12.87 0.08
C LYS A 8 -10.15 11.72 -0.81
N LEU A 9 -9.38 10.62 -0.84
CA LEU A 9 -9.82 9.35 -1.41
C LEU A 9 -11.10 8.90 -0.72
N GLY A 10 -11.12 8.71 0.61
CA GLY A 10 -12.29 8.27 1.37
C GLY A 10 -13.55 9.12 1.20
N ALA A 11 -13.43 10.44 1.07
CA ALA A 11 -14.54 11.38 0.91
C ALA A 11 -15.13 11.36 -0.51
N GLU A 12 -14.31 11.13 -1.54
CA GLU A 12 -14.79 10.91 -2.92
C GLU A 12 -15.54 9.57 -3.06
N PHE A 13 -15.45 8.68 -2.06
CA PHE A 13 -16.11 7.36 -2.05
C PHE A 13 -17.38 7.28 -1.20
N LEU A 14 -17.79 8.35 -0.51
CA LEU A 14 -19.06 8.39 0.24
C LEU A 14 -20.26 8.84 -0.60
N HIS A 15 -20.05 9.18 -1.88
CA HIS A 15 -21.11 9.29 -2.88
C HIS A 15 -21.18 7.99 -3.70
N ASP A 16 -21.56 6.90 -3.06
CA ASP A 16 -22.15 5.78 -3.78
C ASP A 16 -23.29 5.24 -2.93
N ASP A 17 -24.50 5.52 -3.40
CA ASP A 17 -25.76 5.19 -2.75
C ASP A 17 -26.09 3.73 -3.10
N GLY A 18 -25.87 2.83 -2.16
CA GLY A 18 -26.00 1.39 -2.40
C GLY A 18 -26.05 0.60 -1.10
N SER A 19 -27.25 0.43 -0.57
CA SER A 19 -27.57 -0.38 0.60
C SER A 19 -27.04 -1.83 0.49
N SER A 20 -26.47 -2.36 1.59
CA SER A 20 -26.70 -3.74 2.08
C SER A 20 -25.93 -4.03 3.39
N GLN A 21 -26.54 -4.93 4.17
CA GLN A 21 -26.39 -5.19 5.61
C GLN A 21 -25.13 -5.95 6.07
N ASP A 22 -24.85 -5.75 7.37
CA ASP A 22 -24.35 -6.68 8.41
C ASP A 22 -23.49 -7.89 8.03
N SER A 23 -22.36 -8.06 8.75
CA SER A 23 -22.10 -9.27 9.55
C SER A 23 -20.87 -9.13 10.47
N GLN A 24 -21.03 -9.65 11.68
CA GLN A 24 -20.09 -9.68 12.79
C GLN A 24 -18.93 -10.69 12.63
N SER A 25 -17.93 -10.48 13.50
CA SER A 25 -17.15 -11.50 14.25
C SER A 25 -15.79 -11.95 13.71
N GLY A 26 -14.81 -12.01 14.62
CA GLY A 26 -13.52 -12.67 14.40
C GLY A 26 -12.39 -12.18 15.30
N LEU A 27 -12.46 -12.49 16.60
CA LEU A 27 -11.29 -12.47 17.50
C LEU A 27 -10.24 -13.46 16.98
N PHE A 28 -8.98 -13.04 16.78
CA PHE A 28 -7.80 -13.90 17.01
C PHE A 28 -6.62 -13.07 17.50
N GLY A 29 -5.97 -13.57 18.54
CA GLY A 29 -5.09 -12.82 19.42
C GLY A 29 -3.59 -12.95 19.16
N THR A 30 -2.89 -12.08 19.87
CA THR A 30 -1.56 -12.25 20.49
C THR A 30 -0.39 -12.68 19.62
N GLY A 31 0.42 -11.69 19.26
CA GLY A 31 1.85 -11.82 19.07
C GLY A 31 2.54 -10.55 19.57
N ALA A 32 2.79 -10.43 20.87
CA ALA A 32 3.65 -9.39 21.42
C ALA A 32 5.10 -9.90 21.40
N SER A 33 6.00 -9.29 20.62
CA SER A 33 7.40 -9.12 21.01
C SER A 33 8.18 -8.33 19.96
N GLY A 34 8.86 -7.26 20.40
CA GLY A 34 9.93 -6.62 19.65
C GLY A 34 9.73 -5.13 19.49
N ASN A 35 10.17 -4.37 20.50
CA ASN A 35 10.47 -2.95 20.41
C ASN A 35 11.72 -2.74 19.52
N LYS A 36 11.66 -3.22 18.26
CA LYS A 36 12.49 -2.69 17.19
C LYS A 36 11.94 -1.29 16.99
N GLU A 37 12.79 -0.25 16.96
CA GLU A 37 12.34 1.01 16.36
C GLU A 37 11.75 0.67 15.00
N ALA A 38 10.43 0.69 14.90
CA ALA A 38 9.73 0.06 13.80
C ALA A 38 10.09 0.87 12.57
N PHE A 39 10.92 0.31 11.69
CA PHE A 39 11.35 0.95 10.47
C PHE A 39 10.12 1.49 9.74
N ARG A 40 10.10 2.81 9.52
CA ARG A 40 8.94 3.54 9.01
C ARG A 40 9.09 3.73 7.51
N ILE A 41 8.12 3.32 6.71
CA ILE A 41 8.24 3.45 5.25
C ILE A 41 8.06 4.91 4.83
N LEU A 42 6.99 5.55 5.33
CA LEU A 42 6.56 6.89 4.90
C LEU A 42 7.62 8.00 4.99
N PRO A 43 8.41 8.14 6.08
CA PRO A 43 9.40 9.22 6.19
C PRO A 43 10.51 9.17 5.15
N HIS A 44 10.62 8.07 4.40
CA HIS A 44 11.67 7.83 3.42
C HIS A 44 11.14 7.73 1.98
N ILE A 45 9.85 8.01 1.78
CA ILE A 45 9.24 8.16 0.46
C ILE A 45 9.34 9.64 0.04
N THR A 46 9.79 9.89 -1.18
CA THR A 46 9.80 11.24 -1.75
C THR A 46 8.39 11.69 -2.13
N HIS A 47 8.17 13.00 -2.31
CA HIS A 47 6.88 13.49 -2.79
C HIS A 47 6.43 12.85 -4.13
N THR A 48 7.38 12.62 -5.03
CA THR A 48 7.13 11.91 -6.29
C THR A 48 6.77 10.44 -6.05
N GLY A 49 7.40 9.78 -5.08
CA GLY A 49 7.01 8.44 -4.65
C GLY A 49 5.59 8.39 -4.09
N GLU A 50 5.19 9.35 -3.25
CA GLU A 50 3.81 9.44 -2.75
C GLU A 50 2.79 9.56 -3.89
N PHE A 51 3.10 10.36 -4.90
CA PHE A 51 2.25 10.52 -6.08
C PHE A 51 2.05 9.21 -6.85
N HIS A 52 3.12 8.44 -7.08
CA HIS A 52 3.01 7.15 -7.75
C HIS A 52 2.28 6.10 -6.90
N LEU A 53 2.45 6.13 -5.58
CA LEU A 53 1.68 5.29 -4.67
C LEU A 53 0.18 5.60 -4.72
N GLU A 54 -0.20 6.88 -4.80
CA GLU A 54 -1.59 7.31 -4.97
C GLU A 54 -2.19 6.80 -6.29
N ARG A 55 -1.47 6.98 -7.41
CA ARG A 55 -1.92 6.48 -8.73
C ARG A 55 -2.06 4.96 -8.73
N LEU A 56 -1.10 4.25 -8.15
CA LEU A 56 -1.14 2.80 -8.02
C LEU A 56 -2.35 2.36 -7.19
N THR A 57 -2.61 3.00 -6.05
CA THR A 57 -3.79 2.73 -5.21
C THR A 57 -5.08 2.92 -6.01
N SER A 58 -5.18 3.99 -6.79
CA SER A 58 -6.34 4.27 -7.64
C SER A 58 -6.54 3.22 -8.75
N LEU A 59 -5.46 2.78 -9.42
CA LEU A 59 -5.53 1.72 -10.43
C LEU A 59 -6.02 0.40 -9.83
N LEU A 60 -5.48 0.00 -8.68
CA LEU A 60 -5.87 -1.24 -8.00
C LEU A 60 -7.33 -1.21 -7.56
N LYS A 61 -7.81 -0.06 -7.09
CA LYS A 61 -9.22 0.10 -6.72
C LYS A 61 -10.14 0.05 -7.94
N THR A 62 -9.84 0.84 -8.97
CA THR A 62 -10.74 1.02 -10.12
C THR A 62 -10.82 -0.22 -11.02
N ARG A 63 -9.70 -0.93 -11.22
CA ARG A 63 -9.65 -2.09 -12.11
C ARG A 63 -9.85 -3.43 -11.40
N TYR A 64 -9.49 -3.52 -10.11
CA TYR A 64 -9.48 -4.78 -9.37
C TYR A 64 -10.35 -4.77 -8.11
N GLY A 65 -11.01 -3.66 -7.78
CA GLY A 65 -11.84 -3.54 -6.58
C GLY A 65 -11.05 -3.64 -5.27
N LYS A 66 -9.72 -3.65 -5.31
CA LYS A 66 -8.87 -3.82 -4.13
C LYS A 66 -8.64 -2.46 -3.46
N SER A 67 -9.15 -2.31 -2.25
CA SER A 67 -8.87 -1.18 -1.37
C SER A 67 -7.95 -1.61 -0.22
N PHE A 68 -7.12 -0.67 0.22
CA PHE A 68 -6.27 -0.82 1.39
C PHE A 68 -6.82 0.17 2.42
N GLY A 69 -7.17 -0.33 3.61
CA GLY A 69 -7.98 0.42 4.59
C GLY A 69 -7.37 1.76 5.00
N MET A 70 -8.18 2.66 5.57
CA MET A 70 -7.68 3.90 6.16
C MET A 70 -6.83 3.55 7.40
N PRO A 71 -5.52 3.85 7.42
CA PRO A 71 -4.70 3.50 8.57
C PRO A 71 -5.09 4.35 9.79
N SER A 72 -5.37 3.70 10.92
CA SER A 72 -5.64 4.35 12.20
C SER A 72 -4.36 4.65 12.97
N SER A 73 -3.31 3.88 12.69
CA SER A 73 -1.97 4.05 13.24
C SER A 73 -0.91 4.16 12.14
N SER A 74 0.26 4.64 12.54
CA SER A 74 1.41 4.71 11.65
C SER A 74 1.85 3.29 11.23
N ALA A 75 1.81 2.31 12.15
CA ALA A 75 2.17 0.92 11.88
C ALA A 75 1.23 0.27 10.85
N GLU A 76 -0.07 0.49 10.98
CA GLU A 76 -1.07 0.06 9.98
C GLU A 76 -0.82 0.69 8.61
N SER A 77 -0.36 1.95 8.56
CA SER A 77 -0.03 2.57 7.27
C SER A 77 1.11 1.86 6.56
N ASP A 78 2.13 1.39 7.28
CA ASP A 78 3.25 0.69 6.66
C ASP A 78 2.85 -0.73 6.23
N GLU A 79 1.99 -1.41 7.00
CA GLU A 79 1.41 -2.70 6.61
C GLU A 79 0.55 -2.57 5.34
N ASN A 80 -0.32 -1.57 5.27
CA ASN A 80 -1.15 -1.32 4.09
C ASN A 80 -0.31 -1.08 2.84
N ILE A 81 0.83 -0.39 2.98
CA ILE A 81 1.78 -0.18 1.88
C ILE A 81 2.42 -1.51 1.44
N ARG A 82 2.86 -2.35 2.39
CA ARG A 82 3.39 -3.69 2.07
C ARG A 82 2.37 -4.57 1.36
N GLU A 83 1.13 -4.57 1.85
CA GLU A 83 0.04 -5.34 1.24
C GLU A 83 -0.24 -4.85 -0.18
N LEU A 84 -0.31 -3.53 -0.38
CA LEU A 84 -0.52 -2.90 -1.67
C LEU A 84 0.55 -3.28 -2.69
N ILE A 85 1.81 -3.13 -2.30
CA ILE A 85 2.96 -3.46 -3.14
C ILE A 85 2.97 -4.95 -3.48
N SER A 86 2.72 -5.81 -2.48
CA SER A 86 2.67 -7.26 -2.67
C SER A 86 1.55 -7.68 -3.61
N PHE A 87 0.40 -7.02 -3.57
CA PHE A 87 -0.69 -7.26 -4.49
C PHE A 87 -0.34 -6.78 -5.91
N ALA A 88 0.16 -5.55 -6.05
CA ALA A 88 0.54 -4.96 -7.32
C ALA A 88 1.62 -5.76 -8.05
N ALA A 89 2.62 -6.27 -7.33
CA ALA A 89 3.73 -7.03 -7.89
C ALA A 89 3.31 -8.34 -8.58
N ARG A 90 2.12 -8.88 -8.25
CA ARG A 90 1.57 -10.11 -8.86
C ARG A 90 0.73 -9.84 -10.10
N ILE A 91 0.45 -8.57 -10.41
CA ILE A 91 -0.41 -8.16 -11.51
C ILE A 91 0.44 -7.93 -12.77
N GLN A 92 -0.05 -8.43 -13.92
CA GLN A 92 0.60 -8.28 -15.23
C GLN A 92 0.09 -7.09 -16.06
N ASP A 93 -0.73 -6.23 -15.45
CA ASP A 93 -1.20 -4.99 -16.08
C ASP A 93 -0.04 -3.98 -16.18
N GLN A 94 0.18 -3.50 -17.40
CA GLN A 94 1.28 -2.59 -17.72
C GLN A 94 1.23 -1.27 -16.93
N ASP A 95 0.04 -0.70 -16.70
CA ASP A 95 -0.11 0.54 -15.96
C ASP A 95 0.19 0.33 -14.48
N VAL A 96 -0.27 -0.79 -13.92
CA VAL A 96 0.03 -1.20 -12.53
C VAL A 96 1.53 -1.39 -12.36
N GLN A 97 2.17 -2.11 -13.29
CA GLN A 97 3.62 -2.34 -13.27
C GLN A 97 4.39 -1.03 -13.42
N ARG A 98 3.96 -0.13 -14.31
CA ARG A 98 4.58 1.18 -14.51
C ARG A 98 4.53 2.01 -13.23
N GLU A 99 3.36 2.14 -12.59
CA GLU A 99 3.24 2.95 -11.37
C GLU A 99 4.00 2.32 -10.19
N LEU A 100 4.00 0.99 -10.07
CA LEU A 100 4.79 0.29 -9.06
C LEU A 100 6.30 0.52 -9.24
N LEU A 101 6.78 0.53 -10.49
CA LEU A 101 8.20 0.73 -10.79
C LEU A 101 8.61 2.17 -10.49
N LEU A 102 7.78 3.13 -10.92
CA LEU A 102 8.03 4.55 -10.68
C LEU A 102 7.97 4.87 -9.19
N PHE A 103 7.06 4.27 -8.43
CA PHE A 103 7.07 4.34 -6.98
C PHE A 103 8.40 3.84 -6.42
N TYR A 104 8.81 2.61 -6.79
CA TYR A 104 10.02 1.97 -6.27
C TYR A 104 11.30 2.77 -6.55
N LEU A 105 11.46 3.28 -7.78
CA LEU A 105 12.62 4.08 -8.17
C LEU A 105 12.69 5.43 -7.44
N ASN A 106 11.57 5.93 -6.94
CA ASN A 106 11.49 7.17 -6.17
C ASN A 106 11.58 6.95 -4.64
N CYS A 107 11.80 5.71 -4.21
CA CYS A 107 12.14 5.39 -2.82
C CYS A 107 13.65 5.53 -2.57
N SER A 108 14.04 5.82 -1.33
CA SER A 108 15.46 5.78 -0.92
C SER A 108 16.05 4.36 -1.05
N PRO A 109 17.37 4.20 -1.22
CA PRO A 109 18.00 2.87 -1.30
C PRO A 109 17.66 1.95 -0.12
N VAL A 110 17.52 2.51 1.08
CA VAL A 110 17.14 1.77 2.29
C VAL A 110 15.73 1.20 2.16
N ILE A 111 14.79 1.99 1.63
CA ILE A 111 13.41 1.55 1.41
C ILE A 111 13.34 0.53 0.28
N GLN A 112 14.13 0.72 -0.78
CA GLN A 112 14.19 -0.22 -1.90
C GLN A 112 14.66 -1.61 -1.46
N GLU A 113 15.65 -1.68 -0.59
CA GLU A 113 16.12 -2.94 0.03
C GLU A 113 15.04 -3.53 0.95
N TYR A 114 14.47 -2.70 1.83
CA TYR A 114 13.41 -3.11 2.74
C TYR A 114 12.22 -3.71 1.99
N LEU A 115 11.73 -3.04 0.94
CA LEU A 115 10.61 -3.53 0.14
C LEU A 115 10.96 -4.81 -0.63
N ARG A 116 12.21 -4.98 -1.08
CA ARG A 116 12.66 -6.24 -1.70
C ARG A 116 12.68 -7.40 -0.70
N ALA A 117 13.06 -7.14 0.55
CA ALA A 117 13.10 -8.17 1.60
C ALA A 117 11.72 -8.54 2.14
N GLU A 118 10.81 -7.56 2.24
CA GLU A 118 9.52 -7.72 2.92
C GLU A 118 8.34 -7.95 1.97
N THR A 119 8.56 -7.89 0.65
CA THR A 119 7.51 -8.12 -0.34
C THR A 119 8.02 -9.01 -1.47
N VAL A 120 7.10 -9.54 -2.28
CA VAL A 120 7.45 -10.38 -3.43
C VAL A 120 8.16 -9.64 -4.57
N LEU A 121 8.45 -8.34 -4.42
CA LEU A 121 9.28 -7.58 -5.37
C LEU A 121 10.68 -8.18 -5.54
N GLY A 122 11.26 -8.77 -4.49
CA GLY A 122 12.59 -9.38 -4.54
C GLY A 122 12.64 -10.74 -5.23
N GLU A 123 11.50 -11.45 -5.27
CA GLU A 123 11.40 -12.82 -5.80
C GLU A 123 10.73 -12.88 -7.18
N GLY A 124 9.94 -11.87 -7.53
CA GLY A 124 9.18 -11.83 -8.78
C GLY A 124 9.96 -11.24 -9.97
N HIS A 125 9.51 -11.58 -11.18
CA HIS A 125 10.04 -11.10 -12.47
C HIS A 125 10.03 -9.57 -12.65
N PHE A 126 9.47 -8.84 -11.69
CA PHE A 126 9.29 -7.39 -11.76
C PHE A 126 10.62 -6.63 -11.67
N LEU A 127 11.55 -7.09 -10.81
CA LEU A 127 12.89 -6.50 -10.65
C LEU A 127 14.02 -7.47 -11.05
N SER A 128 13.70 -8.72 -11.38
CA SER A 128 14.70 -9.68 -11.86
C SER A 128 15.22 -9.23 -13.23
N ARG A 129 16.53 -9.02 -13.31
CA ARG A 129 17.24 -8.81 -14.57
C ARG A 129 17.82 -10.12 -15.07
#